data_AF-F4X1M3-F1
#
_entry.id   AF-F4X1M3-F1
#
_cell.length_a   1.000
_cell.length_b   1.000
_cell.length_c   1.000
_cell.angle_alpha   90.00
_cell.angle_beta   90.00
_cell.angle_gamma   90.00
#
_symmetry.space_group_name_H-M   'P 1'
#
loop_
_entity.id
_entity.type
_entity.pdbx_description
1 polymer ?
#
loop_
_entity_poly.entity_id
_entity_poly.type
_entity_poly.pdbx_seq_one_letter_code
_entity_poly.pdbx_strand_id
1 'polypeptide(L)'
;KNLYKFCVKNKIKCADAFRMLTVAYGEATLDRSNVYRWYKMFSEGREDVNDEERAGRPSTSTTDENIDEVKKIVLANRRITVREVVEDLNISIGSCHSIFTNDLGMRRVAAKFVPKLLNFDQKQHCINIAKELLDSPSYSPDLAPCDFFLFPKLKRPMKGRRYATIEEIKTASKEELNKITKNDFLKCFEDWKKRWHKYNI
;
A
#
# COMPACT_ATOMS: atom_id res chain seq x y z
N LYS A 1 -7.93 24.64 25.37
CA LYS A 1 -8.32 25.26 24.08
C LYS A 1 -9.84 25.13 23.80
N ASN A 2 -10.44 23.93 23.85
CA ASN A 2 -11.91 23.73 23.74
C ASN A 2 -12.76 24.62 24.64
N LEU A 3 -12.35 24.81 25.89
CA LEU A 3 -13.06 25.65 26.87
C LEU A 3 -13.12 27.12 26.44
N TYR A 4 -12.09 27.63 25.76
CA TYR A 4 -12.10 28.99 25.22
C TYR A 4 -13.03 29.11 24.01
N LYS A 5 -13.07 28.09 23.13
CA LYS A 5 -14.06 28.01 22.05
C LYS A 5 -15.50 28.00 22.60
N PHE A 6 -15.74 27.25 23.68
CA PHE A 6 -17.01 27.27 24.40
C PHE A 6 -17.35 28.66 24.95
N CYS A 7 -16.41 29.35 25.59
CA CYS A 7 -16.62 30.69 26.13
C CYS A 7 -16.98 31.72 25.04
N VAL A 8 -16.30 31.65 23.88
CA VAL A 8 -16.61 32.51 22.73
C VAL A 8 -18.04 32.25 22.22
N LYS A 9 -18.45 30.98 22.04
CA LYS A 9 -19.81 30.63 21.61
C LYS A 9 -20.89 31.11 22.57
N ASN A 10 -20.58 31.15 23.87
CA ASN A 10 -21.48 31.64 24.92
C ASN A 10 -21.36 33.16 25.18
N LYS A 11 -20.63 33.90 24.33
CA LYS A 11 -20.43 35.35 24.45
C LYS A 11 -19.84 35.79 25.80
N ILE A 12 -19.10 34.91 26.46
CA ILE A 12 -18.36 35.22 27.69
C ILE A 12 -17.12 36.01 27.30
N LYS A 13 -16.91 37.19 27.89
CA LYS A 13 -15.75 38.05 27.59
C LYS A 13 -14.43 37.33 27.90
N CYS A 14 -13.39 37.59 27.12
CA CYS A 14 -12.09 36.93 27.25
C CYS A 14 -11.49 37.03 28.67
N ALA A 15 -11.60 38.19 29.32
CA ALA A 15 -11.09 38.38 30.68
C ALA A 15 -11.82 37.51 31.71
N ASP A 16 -13.15 37.39 31.57
CA ASP A 16 -13.98 36.56 32.44
C ASP A 16 -13.72 35.07 32.19
N ALA A 17 -13.58 34.68 30.92
CA ALA A 17 -13.20 33.32 30.54
C ALA A 17 -11.84 32.92 31.12
N PHE A 18 -10.84 33.82 31.06
CA PHE A 18 -9.53 33.60 31.66
C PHE A 18 -9.66 33.42 33.18
N ARG A 19 -10.28 34.36 33.88
CA ARG A 19 -10.46 34.31 35.33
C ARG A 19 -11.19 33.04 35.78
N MET A 20 -12.30 32.70 35.13
CA MET A 20 -13.09 31.51 35.43
C MET A 20 -12.27 30.23 35.27
N LEU A 21 -11.50 30.13 34.18
CA LEU A 21 -10.69 28.95 33.91
C LEU A 21 -9.46 28.88 34.82
N THR A 22 -8.85 30.01 35.19
CA THR A 22 -7.79 30.05 36.21
C THR A 22 -8.30 29.61 37.57
N VAL A 23 -9.52 29.99 37.97
CA VAL A 23 -10.12 29.50 39.22
C VAL A 23 -10.37 28.00 39.18
N ALA A 24 -10.84 27.47 38.04
CA ALA A 24 -11.17 26.06 37.91
C ALA A 24 -9.94 25.14 37.75
N TYR A 25 -8.89 25.61 37.06
CA TYR A 25 -7.75 24.77 36.64
C TYR A 25 -6.38 25.24 37.17
N GLY A 26 -6.31 26.37 37.87
CA GLY A 26 -5.09 26.87 38.50
C GLY A 26 -3.91 26.96 37.52
N GLU A 27 -2.77 26.39 37.91
CA GLU A 27 -1.53 26.36 37.12
C GLU A 27 -1.62 25.58 35.80
N ALA A 28 -2.60 24.69 35.65
CA ALA A 28 -2.84 23.98 34.40
C ALA A 28 -3.56 24.85 33.33
N THR A 29 -3.91 26.08 33.67
CA THR A 29 -4.49 27.05 32.73
C THR A 29 -3.43 27.60 31.80
N LEU A 30 -3.76 27.78 30.51
CA LEU A 30 -2.89 28.52 29.57
C LEU A 30 -2.56 29.91 30.13
N ASP A 31 -1.35 30.41 29.85
CA ASP A 31 -0.97 31.77 30.19
C ASP A 31 -1.85 32.80 29.47
N ARG A 32 -1.92 34.00 30.03
CA ARG A 32 -2.79 35.09 29.56
C ARG A 32 -2.59 35.39 28.07
N SER A 33 -1.36 35.41 27.57
CA SER A 33 -1.08 35.71 26.16
C SER A 33 -1.63 34.64 25.23
N ASN A 34 -1.44 33.37 25.58
CA ASN A 34 -2.01 32.25 24.85
C ASN A 34 -3.54 32.24 24.88
N VAL A 35 -4.16 32.58 26.01
CA VAL A 35 -5.62 32.67 26.11
C VAL A 35 -6.19 33.74 25.19
N TYR A 36 -5.62 34.95 25.20
CA TYR A 36 -6.08 36.04 24.34
C TYR A 36 -5.87 35.71 22.86
N ARG A 37 -4.75 35.07 22.51
CA ARG A 37 -4.49 34.59 21.15
C ARG A 37 -5.54 33.60 20.67
N TRP A 38 -5.81 32.54 21.44
CA TRP A 38 -6.81 31.53 21.08
C TRP A 38 -8.23 32.10 21.06
N TYR A 39 -8.58 32.95 22.04
CA TYR A 39 -9.88 33.61 22.09
C TYR A 39 -10.11 34.47 20.84
N LYS A 40 -9.10 35.26 20.43
CA LYS A 40 -9.14 36.06 19.21
C LYS A 40 -9.37 35.18 17.97
N MET A 41 -8.57 34.13 17.79
CA MET A 41 -8.73 33.21 16.65
C MET A 41 -10.12 32.59 16.58
N PHE A 42 -10.69 32.17 17.72
CA PHE A 42 -12.06 31.63 17.76
C PHE A 42 -13.13 32.70 17.51
N SER A 43 -12.92 33.94 17.96
CA SER A 43 -13.83 35.05 17.66
C SER A 43 -13.80 35.47 16.18
N GLU A 44 -12.69 35.22 15.49
CA GLU A 44 -12.50 35.46 14.05
C GLU A 44 -12.99 34.28 13.19
N GLY A 45 -13.59 33.25 13.80
CA GLY A 45 -14.27 32.16 13.09
C GLY A 45 -13.48 30.87 12.94
N ARG A 46 -12.28 30.74 13.53
CA ARG A 46 -11.58 29.45 13.60
C ARG A 46 -12.45 28.45 14.36
N GLU A 47 -12.60 27.24 13.83
CA GLU A 47 -13.28 26.15 14.55
C GLU A 47 -12.33 25.05 15.03
N ASP A 48 -11.20 24.87 14.38
CA ASP A 48 -10.24 23.84 14.75
C ASP A 48 -9.43 24.23 16.00
N VAL A 49 -9.20 23.23 16.86
CA VAL A 49 -8.58 23.37 18.18
C VAL A 49 -7.17 22.80 18.20
N ASN A 50 -6.81 22.03 17.16
CA ASN A 50 -5.47 21.49 16.99
C ASN A 50 -4.49 22.61 16.58
N ASP A 51 -3.21 22.38 16.83
CA ASP A 51 -2.16 23.26 16.32
C ASP A 51 -2.08 23.12 14.81
N GLU A 52 -1.80 24.23 14.12
CA GLU A 52 -1.58 24.21 12.66
C GLU A 52 -0.32 23.40 12.34
N GLU A 53 -0.28 22.86 11.11
CA GLU A 53 0.91 22.18 10.63
C GLU A 53 2.12 23.10 10.77
N ARG A 54 3.05 22.67 11.62
CA ARG A 54 4.27 23.42 11.86
C ARG A 54 5.16 23.22 10.65
N ALA A 55 5.61 24.31 10.04
CA ALA A 55 6.70 24.25 9.07
C ALA A 55 7.91 23.60 9.76
N GLY A 56 8.20 22.35 9.35
CA GLY A 56 9.38 21.63 9.82
C GLY A 56 10.66 22.24 9.25
N ARG A 57 11.81 21.75 9.71
CA ARG A 57 13.08 22.07 9.05
C ARG A 57 13.07 21.42 7.67
N PRO A 58 13.28 22.17 6.57
CA PRO A 58 13.40 21.57 5.25
C PRO A 58 14.59 20.59 5.27
N SER A 59 14.33 19.37 4.81
CA SER A 59 15.36 18.35 4.69
C SER A 59 16.28 18.72 3.55
N THR A 60 17.58 18.82 3.83
CA THR A 60 18.60 19.18 2.83
C THR A 60 18.86 18.06 1.83
N SER A 61 18.39 16.83 2.10
CA SER A 61 18.67 15.65 1.29
C SER A 61 17.47 15.16 0.49
N THR A 62 16.26 15.58 0.83
CA THR A 62 15.01 15.23 0.11
C THR A 62 14.45 16.48 -0.56
N THR A 63 15.27 17.14 -1.36
CA THR A 63 14.82 18.23 -2.24
C THR A 63 14.12 17.64 -3.47
N ASP A 64 13.32 18.44 -4.15
CA ASP A 64 12.59 18.01 -5.35
C ASP A 64 13.55 17.53 -6.45
N GLU A 65 14.75 18.12 -6.55
CA GLU A 65 15.79 17.70 -7.49
C GLU A 65 16.28 16.27 -7.20
N ASN A 66 16.60 15.96 -5.94
CA ASN A 66 17.04 14.62 -5.56
C ASN A 66 15.92 13.59 -5.76
N ILE A 67 14.66 13.97 -5.50
CA ILE A 67 13.51 13.10 -5.72
C ILE A 67 13.37 12.78 -7.22
N ASP A 68 13.49 13.77 -8.09
CA ASP A 68 13.41 13.57 -9.54
C ASP A 68 14.57 12.74 -10.08
N GLU A 69 15.80 12.96 -9.60
CA GLU A 69 16.95 12.14 -10.00
C GLU A 69 16.84 10.69 -9.54
N VAL A 70 16.42 10.43 -8.29
CA VAL A 70 16.12 9.05 -7.83
C VAL A 70 15.08 8.41 -8.75
N LYS A 71 14.02 9.16 -9.11
CA LYS A 71 12.97 8.66 -9.99
C LYS A 71 13.50 8.30 -11.38
N LYS A 72 14.36 9.14 -11.98
CA LYS A 72 15.01 8.86 -13.27
C LYS A 72 15.85 7.59 -13.22
N ILE A 73 16.72 7.47 -12.22
CA ILE A 73 17.61 6.30 -12.05
C ILE A 73 16.80 5.00 -11.95
N VAL A 74 15.74 5.00 -11.14
CA VAL A 74 14.91 3.81 -10.90
C VAL A 74 14.06 3.43 -12.10
N LEU A 75 13.57 4.42 -12.86
CA LEU A 75 12.85 4.18 -14.10
C LEU A 75 13.75 3.63 -15.21
N ALA A 76 15.02 4.06 -15.25
CA ALA A 76 16.02 3.52 -16.17
C ALA A 76 16.42 2.08 -15.81
N ASN A 77 16.63 1.79 -14.52
CA ASN A 77 16.95 0.45 -14.04
C ASN A 77 16.13 0.07 -12.79
N ARG A 78 15.03 -0.64 -13.02
CA ARG A 78 14.14 -1.11 -11.93
C ARG A 78 14.76 -2.15 -10.99
N ARG A 79 16.00 -2.61 -11.26
CA ARG A 79 16.75 -3.55 -10.42
C ARG A 79 17.89 -2.88 -9.65
N ILE A 80 18.03 -1.56 -9.75
CA ILE A 80 19.07 -0.82 -9.05
C ILE A 80 18.94 -0.99 -7.52
N THR A 81 20.08 -1.03 -6.85
CA THR A 81 20.16 -1.13 -5.40
C THR A 81 20.16 0.25 -4.76
N VAL A 82 19.70 0.33 -3.51
CA VAL A 82 19.74 1.57 -2.72
C VAL A 82 21.18 2.08 -2.55
N ARG A 83 22.19 1.18 -2.52
CA ARG A 83 23.59 1.57 -2.39
C ARG A 83 24.08 2.32 -3.63
N GLU A 84 23.80 1.80 -4.82
CA GLU A 84 24.16 2.45 -6.08
C GLU A 84 23.51 3.83 -6.18
N VAL A 85 22.21 3.96 -5.85
CA VAL A 85 21.51 5.26 -5.86
C VAL A 85 22.13 6.26 -4.86
N VAL A 86 22.53 5.79 -3.69
CA VAL A 86 23.17 6.62 -2.65
C VAL A 86 24.55 7.10 -3.09
N GLU A 87 25.33 6.24 -3.73
CA GLU A 87 26.65 6.58 -4.27
C GLU A 87 26.54 7.59 -5.42
N ASP A 88 25.57 7.41 -6.32
CA ASP A 88 25.34 8.30 -7.46
C ASP A 88 24.91 9.71 -7.04
N LEU A 89 24.04 9.81 -6.04
CA LEU A 89 23.44 11.08 -5.61
C LEU A 89 24.08 11.69 -4.36
N ASN A 90 25.03 10.98 -3.75
CA ASN A 90 25.72 11.38 -2.51
C ASN A 90 24.75 11.78 -1.37
N ILE A 91 23.66 11.03 -1.21
CA ILE A 91 22.66 11.23 -0.14
C ILE A 91 22.77 10.13 0.92
N SER A 92 22.23 10.37 2.12
CA SER A 92 22.21 9.31 3.12
C SER A 92 21.27 8.15 2.72
N ILE A 93 21.61 6.93 3.14
CA ILE A 93 20.74 5.74 2.96
C ILE A 93 19.32 5.98 3.51
N GLY A 94 19.22 6.65 4.67
CA GLY A 94 17.92 6.99 5.28
C GLY A 94 17.10 7.93 4.40
N SER A 95 17.73 8.96 3.84
CA SER A 95 17.09 9.89 2.90
C SER A 95 16.63 9.16 1.63
N CYS A 96 17.48 8.31 1.06
CA CYS A 96 17.13 7.50 -0.10
C CYS A 96 15.91 6.59 0.17
N HIS A 97 15.86 5.95 1.34
CA HIS A 97 14.70 5.14 1.74
C HIS A 97 13.42 5.97 1.93
N SER A 98 13.52 7.17 2.50
CA SER A 98 12.40 8.10 2.63
C SER A 98 11.88 8.49 1.25
N ILE A 99 12.77 8.86 0.32
CA ILE A 99 12.40 9.20 -1.06
C ILE A 99 11.66 8.06 -1.73
N PHE A 100 12.19 6.83 -1.64
CA PHE A 100 11.51 5.66 -2.19
C PHE A 100 10.11 5.45 -1.62
N THR A 101 9.95 5.57 -0.31
CA THR A 101 8.72 5.12 0.39
C THR A 101 7.67 6.22 0.50
N ASN A 102 8.08 7.40 0.97
CA ASN A 102 7.18 8.50 1.32
C ASN A 102 6.88 9.38 0.11
N ASP A 103 7.92 9.70 -0.69
CA ASP A 103 7.80 10.66 -1.79
C ASP A 103 7.38 9.96 -3.10
N LEU A 104 8.00 8.81 -3.42
CA LEU A 104 7.70 8.04 -4.64
C LEU A 104 6.65 6.94 -4.44
N GLY A 105 6.27 6.61 -3.20
CA GLY A 105 5.30 5.55 -2.90
C GLY A 105 5.73 4.15 -3.38
N MET A 106 7.03 3.94 -3.60
CA MET A 106 7.58 2.70 -4.11
C MET A 106 7.80 1.68 -3.00
N ARG A 107 7.69 0.41 -3.38
CA ARG A 107 7.88 -0.74 -2.49
C ARG A 107 8.66 -1.83 -3.19
N ARG A 108 9.56 -2.48 -2.46
CA ARG A 108 10.35 -3.59 -3.00
C ARG A 108 9.44 -4.79 -3.30
N VAL A 109 9.52 -5.28 -4.52
CA VAL A 109 8.83 -6.50 -4.96
C VAL A 109 9.89 -7.53 -5.35
N ALA A 110 9.76 -8.75 -4.81
CA ALA A 110 10.64 -9.84 -5.19
C ALA A 110 10.40 -10.20 -6.67
N ALA A 111 11.48 -10.30 -7.45
CA ALA A 111 11.39 -10.78 -8.82
C ALA A 111 10.80 -12.20 -8.84
N LYS A 112 9.82 -12.44 -9.72
CA LYS A 112 9.29 -13.78 -9.95
C LYS A 112 10.28 -14.55 -10.83
N PHE A 113 10.58 -15.79 -10.43
CA PHE A 113 11.41 -16.68 -11.25
C PHE A 113 10.68 -17.00 -12.55
N VAL A 114 11.33 -16.77 -13.68
CA VAL A 114 10.84 -17.15 -15.02
C VAL A 114 11.70 -18.32 -15.49
N PRO A 115 11.15 -19.56 -15.57
CA PRO A 115 11.93 -20.77 -15.81
C PRO A 115 12.69 -20.86 -17.15
N LYS A 116 12.46 -19.93 -18.09
CA LYS A 116 13.09 -19.93 -19.40
C LYS A 116 13.34 -18.51 -19.89
N LEU A 117 14.53 -18.28 -20.44
CA LEU A 117 14.80 -17.08 -21.24
C LEU A 117 14.07 -17.22 -22.58
N LEU A 118 13.01 -16.43 -22.75
CA LEU A 118 12.21 -16.43 -23.97
C LEU A 118 12.99 -15.75 -25.11
N ASN A 119 12.91 -16.32 -26.31
CA ASN A 119 13.42 -15.66 -27.52
C ASN A 119 12.54 -14.47 -27.92
N PHE A 120 12.97 -13.68 -28.90
CA PHE A 120 12.25 -12.46 -29.32
C PHE A 120 10.79 -12.76 -29.70
N ASP A 121 10.56 -13.78 -30.52
CA ASP A 121 9.23 -14.16 -30.99
C ASP A 121 8.32 -14.63 -29.84
N GLN A 122 8.87 -15.39 -28.89
CA GLN A 122 8.15 -15.82 -27.69
C GLN A 122 7.79 -14.64 -26.79
N LYS A 123 8.69 -13.67 -26.62
CA LYS A 123 8.40 -12.44 -25.86
C LYS A 123 7.30 -11.65 -26.55
N GLN A 124 7.39 -11.48 -27.87
CA GLN A 124 6.41 -10.73 -28.64
C GLN A 124 5.04 -11.44 -28.60
N HIS A 125 5.02 -12.76 -28.71
CA HIS A 125 3.82 -13.57 -28.58
C HIS A 125 3.22 -13.46 -27.17
N CYS A 126 4.02 -13.52 -26.11
CA CYS A 126 3.55 -13.29 -24.75
C CYS A 126 3.01 -11.87 -24.53
N ILE A 127 3.62 -10.85 -25.12
CA ILE A 127 3.13 -9.46 -25.07
C ILE A 127 1.81 -9.34 -25.82
N ASN A 128 1.69 -9.95 -27.00
CA ASN A 128 0.48 -9.92 -27.80
C ASN A 128 -0.66 -10.64 -27.09
N ILE A 129 -0.41 -11.84 -26.54
CA ILE A 129 -1.36 -12.54 -25.67
C ILE A 129 -1.71 -11.66 -24.48
N ALA A 130 -0.74 -11.11 -23.76
CA ALA A 130 -1.03 -10.27 -22.59
C ALA A 130 -1.86 -9.03 -22.95
N LYS A 131 -1.65 -8.42 -24.13
CA LYS A 131 -2.46 -7.31 -24.65
C LYS A 131 -3.86 -7.76 -25.04
N GLU A 132 -4.00 -8.86 -25.78
CA GLU A 132 -5.29 -9.46 -26.12
C GLU A 132 -6.08 -9.86 -24.85
N LEU A 133 -5.39 -10.31 -23.81
CA LEU A 133 -5.97 -10.64 -22.51
C LEU A 133 -6.25 -9.42 -21.62
N LEU A 134 -5.58 -8.28 -21.87
CA LEU A 134 -5.81 -7.01 -21.17
C LEU A 134 -6.97 -6.25 -21.81
N ASP A 135 -7.13 -6.38 -23.13
CA ASP A 135 -8.26 -5.87 -23.91
C ASP A 135 -9.48 -6.80 -23.83
N SER A 136 -9.31 -8.04 -23.33
CA SER A 136 -10.43 -8.90 -22.95
C SER A 136 -10.84 -8.64 -21.49
N PRO A 137 -12.14 -8.60 -21.18
CA PRO A 137 -12.60 -8.56 -19.78
C PRO A 137 -12.29 -9.83 -18.97
N SER A 138 -11.62 -10.84 -19.56
CA SER A 138 -11.87 -12.24 -19.19
C SER A 138 -10.66 -13.09 -18.79
N TYR A 139 -9.41 -12.62 -18.90
CA TYR A 139 -8.27 -13.39 -18.35
C TYR A 139 -7.81 -12.90 -16.98
N SER A 140 -8.66 -13.16 -15.99
CA SER A 140 -8.23 -13.17 -14.60
C SER A 140 -7.87 -14.61 -14.21
N PRO A 141 -6.66 -14.88 -13.68
CA PRO A 141 -6.33 -16.17 -13.06
C PRO A 141 -7.33 -16.57 -11.95
N ASP A 142 -8.09 -15.62 -11.41
CA ASP A 142 -9.17 -15.89 -10.47
C ASP A 142 -10.43 -16.47 -11.14
N LEU A 143 -10.58 -16.34 -12.46
CA LEU A 143 -11.73 -16.84 -13.23
C LEU A 143 -11.46 -18.20 -13.89
N ALA A 144 -10.21 -18.64 -14.01
CA ALA A 144 -9.87 -19.94 -14.58
C ALA A 144 -9.96 -21.06 -13.53
N PRO A 145 -10.90 -22.02 -13.64
CA PRO A 145 -11.06 -23.11 -12.66
C PRO A 145 -9.79 -23.94 -12.47
N CYS A 146 -8.96 -24.05 -13.50
CA CYS A 146 -7.67 -24.72 -13.39
C CYS A 146 -6.73 -24.01 -12.39
N ASP A 147 -6.68 -22.69 -12.40
CA ASP A 147 -5.74 -21.89 -11.61
C ASP A 147 -6.16 -21.75 -10.14
N PHE A 148 -7.45 -21.54 -9.87
CA PHE A 148 -7.91 -21.33 -8.50
C PHE A 148 -8.41 -22.59 -7.77
N PHE A 149 -8.72 -23.65 -8.50
CA PHE A 149 -9.27 -24.89 -7.92
C PHE A 149 -8.39 -26.10 -8.19
N LEU A 150 -8.15 -26.47 -9.46
CA LEU A 150 -7.50 -27.73 -9.81
C LEU A 150 -6.01 -27.77 -9.40
N PHE A 151 -5.22 -26.77 -9.81
CA PHE A 151 -3.79 -26.74 -9.50
C PHE A 151 -3.51 -26.59 -8.01
N PRO A 152 -4.26 -25.81 -7.21
CA PRO A 152 -4.10 -25.81 -5.76
C PRO A 152 -4.39 -27.17 -5.12
N LYS A 153 -5.44 -27.88 -5.56
CA LYS A 153 -5.79 -29.22 -5.05
C LYS A 153 -4.70 -30.26 -5.37
N LEU A 154 -4.03 -30.12 -6.51
CA LEU A 154 -2.92 -31.00 -6.90
C LEU A 154 -1.59 -30.61 -6.23
N LYS A 155 -1.22 -29.32 -6.26
CA LYS A 155 0.10 -28.85 -5.83
C LYS A 155 0.28 -28.83 -4.32
N ARG A 156 -0.77 -28.55 -3.53
CA ARG A 156 -0.64 -28.43 -2.07
C ARG A 156 -0.25 -29.76 -1.40
N PRO A 157 -0.91 -30.90 -1.68
CA PRO A 157 -0.56 -32.18 -1.06
C PRO A 157 0.81 -32.72 -1.51
N MET A 158 1.21 -32.39 -2.74
CA MET A 158 2.48 -32.82 -3.32
C MET A 158 3.67 -31.92 -2.93
N LYS A 159 3.41 -30.76 -2.32
CA LYS A 159 4.45 -29.79 -1.96
C LYS A 159 5.40 -30.35 -0.91
N GLY A 160 6.71 -30.22 -1.14
CA GLY A 160 7.75 -30.65 -0.21
C GLY A 160 8.06 -32.15 -0.25
N ARG A 161 7.35 -32.94 -1.07
CA ARG A 161 7.68 -34.34 -1.33
C ARG A 161 8.67 -34.44 -2.47
N ARG A 162 9.64 -35.36 -2.34
CA ARG A 162 10.54 -35.74 -3.43
C ARG A 162 10.01 -37.01 -4.07
N TYR A 163 10.01 -37.02 -5.40
CA TYR A 163 9.65 -38.17 -6.21
C TYR A 163 10.88 -38.55 -7.02
N ALA A 164 11.30 -39.81 -6.94
CA ALA A 164 12.51 -40.29 -7.60
C ALA A 164 12.26 -40.53 -9.09
N THR A 165 11.02 -40.84 -9.47
CA THR A 165 10.63 -41.20 -10.84
C THR A 165 9.40 -40.45 -11.33
N ILE A 166 9.25 -40.35 -12.65
CA ILE A 166 8.05 -39.76 -13.28
C ILE A 166 6.80 -40.58 -12.97
N GLU A 167 6.91 -41.91 -12.87
CA GLU A 167 5.77 -42.79 -12.58
C GLU A 167 5.24 -42.60 -11.16
N GLU A 168 6.12 -42.34 -10.19
CA GLU A 168 5.69 -41.93 -8.84
C GLU A 168 4.91 -40.60 -8.87
N ILE A 169 5.36 -39.62 -9.68
CA ILE A 169 4.65 -38.34 -9.83
C ILE A 169 3.27 -38.56 -10.44
N LYS A 170 3.16 -39.37 -11.51
CA LYS A 170 1.88 -39.68 -12.15
C LYS A 170 0.93 -40.39 -11.20
N THR A 171 1.44 -41.36 -10.44
CA THR A 171 0.64 -42.14 -9.48
C THR A 171 0.12 -41.25 -8.37
N ALA A 172 0.98 -40.47 -7.72
CA ALA A 172 0.59 -39.52 -6.68
C ALA A 172 -0.37 -38.44 -7.20
N SER A 173 -0.14 -37.92 -8.41
CA SER A 173 -1.04 -36.96 -9.04
C SER A 173 -2.42 -37.56 -9.27
N LYS A 174 -2.49 -38.80 -9.78
CA LYS A 174 -3.74 -39.51 -10.02
C LYS A 174 -4.50 -39.78 -8.72
N GLU A 175 -3.81 -40.17 -7.65
CA GLU A 175 -4.40 -40.34 -6.33
C GLU A 175 -5.02 -39.04 -5.80
N GLU A 176 -4.33 -37.90 -5.89
CA GLU A 176 -4.87 -36.61 -5.45
C GLU A 176 -6.04 -36.14 -6.31
N LEU A 177 -6.01 -36.38 -7.63
CA LEU A 177 -7.11 -36.06 -8.53
C LEU A 177 -8.35 -36.92 -8.24
N ASN A 178 -8.17 -38.20 -7.93
CA ASN A 178 -9.26 -39.11 -7.58
C ASN A 178 -9.95 -38.76 -6.26
N LYS A 179 -9.31 -37.97 -5.38
CA LYS A 179 -9.94 -37.46 -4.15
C LYS A 179 -10.92 -36.31 -4.42
N ILE A 180 -10.94 -35.73 -5.62
CA ILE A 180 -11.85 -34.64 -5.97
C ILE A 180 -13.24 -35.23 -6.18
N THR A 181 -14.18 -34.86 -5.30
CA THR A 181 -15.55 -35.35 -5.37
C THR A 181 -16.40 -34.54 -6.35
N LYS A 182 -17.55 -35.07 -6.76
CA LYS A 182 -18.54 -34.33 -7.56
C LYS A 182 -18.98 -33.03 -6.86
N ASN A 183 -19.09 -33.06 -5.53
CA ASN A 183 -19.46 -31.88 -4.74
C ASN A 183 -18.38 -30.80 -4.75
N ASP A 184 -17.09 -31.17 -4.81
CA ASP A 184 -15.99 -30.21 -4.98
C ASP A 184 -16.11 -29.45 -6.32
N PHE A 185 -16.48 -30.15 -7.40
CA PHE A 185 -16.71 -29.53 -8.71
C PHE A 185 -17.94 -28.61 -8.71
N LEU A 186 -19.04 -29.03 -8.07
CA LEU A 186 -20.23 -28.18 -7.92
C LEU A 186 -19.89 -26.90 -7.14
N LYS A 187 -19.14 -27.03 -6.05
CA LYS A 187 -18.66 -25.86 -5.29
C LYS A 187 -17.74 -24.97 -6.11
N CYS A 188 -16.82 -25.54 -6.88
CA CYS A 188 -15.95 -24.80 -7.80
C CYS A 188 -16.77 -23.96 -8.80
N PHE A 189 -17.86 -24.53 -9.35
CA PHE A 189 -18.73 -23.82 -10.27
C PHE A 189 -19.50 -22.67 -9.61
N GLU A 190 -19.98 -22.86 -8.38
CA GLU A 190 -20.61 -21.77 -7.62
C GLU A 190 -19.61 -20.68 -7.23
N ASP A 191 -18.39 -21.05 -6.83
CA ASP A 191 -17.31 -20.09 -6.56
C ASP A 191 -16.92 -19.33 -7.83
N TRP A 192 -16.91 -20.00 -8.99
CA TRP A 192 -16.69 -19.36 -10.29
C TRP A 192 -17.77 -18.32 -10.60
N LYS A 193 -19.06 -18.64 -10.43
CA LYS A 193 -20.16 -17.68 -10.61
C LYS A 193 -19.98 -16.46 -9.71
N LYS A 194 -19.67 -16.65 -8.42
CA LYS A 194 -19.44 -15.54 -7.48
C LYS A 194 -18.30 -14.63 -7.93
N ARG A 195 -17.21 -15.22 -8.41
CA ARG A 195 -16.05 -14.47 -8.92
C ARG A 195 -16.39 -13.72 -10.20
N TRP A 196 -17.15 -14.33 -11.10
CA TRP A 196 -17.64 -13.68 -12.33
C TRP A 196 -18.43 -12.41 -12.03
N HIS A 197 -19.34 -12.46 -11.05
CA HIS A 197 -20.14 -11.30 -10.64
C HIS A 197 -19.30 -10.20 -9.97
N LYS A 198 -18.16 -10.55 -9.38
CA LYS A 198 -17.23 -9.57 -8.77
C LYS A 198 -16.43 -8.78 -9.81
N TYR A 199 -16.20 -9.33 -10.99
CA TYR A 199 -15.35 -8.74 -12.04
C TYR A 199 -16.13 -8.08 -13.18
N ASN A 200 -17.46 -8.26 -13.25
CA ASN A 200 -18.32 -7.72 -14.31
C ASN A 200 -19.41 -6.74 -13.78
N ILE A 201 -19.11 -6.03 -12.67
CA ILE A 201 -19.88 -4.88 -12.17
C ILE A 201 -18.92 -3.71 -12.02
#